data_AF-A0A2H5VIN5-F1
#
_entry.id   AF-A0A2H5VIN5-F1
#
_cell.length_a   1.000
_cell.length_b   1.000
_cell.length_c   1.000
_cell.angle_alpha   90.00
_cell.angle_beta   90.00
_cell.angle_gamma   90.00
#
_symmetry.space_group_name_H-M   'P 1'
#
loop_
_entity.id
_entity.type
_entity.pdbx_description
1 polymer ?
#
loop_
_entity_poly.entity_id
_entity_poly.type
_entity_poly.pdbx_seq_one_letter_code
_entity_poly.pdbx_strand_id
1 'polypeptide(L)'
;MARDTRMGMITVDLAELSPEIHDALAHIREVAYADGIFPAKVKVLTALAISTIIKCEPCVRMYVEKAIALGVTREEMVEMLNVAMAMGGCPGEAWVHKALLLYESQVQRRLATVSSDACCA
;
A
#
# COMPACT_ATOMS: atom_id res chain seq x y z
N MET A 1 19.02 -23.79 -3.79
CA MET A 1 18.17 -23.83 -5.00
C MET A 1 16.90 -23.06 -4.65
N ALA A 2 16.75 -21.79 -5.02
CA ALA A 2 16.44 -21.38 -6.38
C ALA A 2 17.50 -20.48 -7.00
N ARG A 3 17.59 -20.59 -8.33
CA ARG A 3 18.62 -20.05 -9.20
C ARG A 3 18.36 -18.57 -9.49
N ASP A 4 19.45 -17.82 -9.46
CA ASP A 4 19.69 -16.59 -10.21
C ASP A 4 18.93 -16.56 -11.55
N THR A 5 18.24 -15.45 -11.82
CA THR A 5 17.77 -15.14 -13.19
C THR A 5 17.72 -13.64 -13.48
N ARG A 6 18.54 -12.79 -12.86
CA ARG A 6 18.71 -11.38 -13.31
C ARG A 6 20.13 -10.87 -13.03
N MET A 7 21.02 -11.21 -13.95
CA MET A 7 22.15 -10.42 -14.44
C MET A 7 22.27 -9.00 -13.82
N GLY A 8 23.31 -8.78 -13.02
CA GLY A 8 23.88 -7.44 -12.77
C GLY A 8 23.11 -6.47 -11.87
N MET A 9 22.36 -6.95 -10.87
CA MET A 9 21.64 -6.06 -9.96
C MET A 9 22.56 -5.61 -8.81
N ILE A 10 23.05 -4.38 -8.90
CA ILE A 10 23.66 -3.68 -7.76
C ILE A 10 22.60 -3.64 -6.64
N THR A 11 22.82 -4.40 -5.56
CA THR A 11 21.99 -4.35 -4.35
C THR A 11 22.50 -3.24 -3.44
N VAL A 12 22.26 -1.99 -3.84
CA VAL A 12 22.53 -0.84 -2.99
C VAL A 12 21.25 -0.48 -2.26
N ASP A 13 21.29 -0.56 -0.94
CA ASP A 13 20.20 -0.12 -0.06
C ASP A 13 20.58 1.22 0.59
N LEU A 14 19.76 2.24 0.35
CA LEU A 14 19.95 3.55 0.96
C LEU A 14 19.79 3.51 2.49
N ALA A 15 19.01 2.57 3.02
CA ALA A 15 18.82 2.38 4.45
C ALA A 15 20.13 1.98 5.15
N GLU A 16 20.94 1.12 4.51
CA GLU A 16 22.24 0.71 5.04
C GLU A 16 23.28 1.83 4.96
N LEU A 17 23.21 2.67 3.93
CA LEU A 17 24.15 3.77 3.70
C LEU A 17 23.82 5.04 4.51
N SER A 18 22.55 5.26 4.86
CA SER A 18 22.08 6.42 5.62
C SER A 18 21.02 6.02 6.65
N PRO A 19 21.40 5.23 7.68
CA PRO A 19 20.46 4.71 8.66
C PRO A 19 19.78 5.81 9.47
N GLU A 20 20.50 6.88 9.82
CA GLU A 20 19.96 8.00 10.62
C GLU A 20 18.71 8.63 9.96
N ILE A 21 18.78 8.94 8.66
CA ILE A 21 17.67 9.54 7.93
C ILE A 21 16.57 8.52 7.68
N HIS A 22 16.95 7.27 7.37
CA HIS A 22 16.00 6.21 7.14
C HIS A 22 15.14 5.92 8.39
N ASP A 23 15.79 5.76 9.55
CA ASP A 23 15.15 5.46 10.82
C ASP A 23 14.29 6.63 11.30
N ALA A 24 14.76 7.87 11.13
CA ALA A 24 13.96 9.05 11.43
C ALA A 24 12.68 9.09 10.58
N LEU A 25 12.75 8.81 9.29
CA LEU A 25 11.56 8.75 8.42
C LEU A 25 10.64 7.57 8.77
N ALA A 26 11.21 6.41 9.13
CA ALA A 26 10.44 5.27 9.60
C ALA A 26 9.65 5.63 10.87
N HIS A 27 10.30 6.28 11.84
CA HIS A 27 9.68 6.72 13.08
C HIS A 27 8.58 7.76 12.83
N ILE A 28 8.81 8.76 11.98
CA ILE A 28 7.77 9.74 11.61
C ILE A 28 6.53 9.05 11.06
N ARG A 29 6.71 8.07 10.16
CA ARG A 29 5.59 7.30 9.59
C ARG A 29 4.86 6.50 10.66
N GLU A 30 5.58 5.81 11.54
CA GLU A 30 5.00 5.05 12.64
C GLU A 30 4.10 5.91 13.52
N VAL A 31 4.62 7.05 14.00
CA VAL A 31 3.88 7.96 14.88
C VAL A 31 2.72 8.63 14.16
N ALA A 32 2.90 9.06 12.90
CA ALA A 32 1.85 9.73 12.15
C ALA A 32 0.63 8.82 11.89
N TYR A 33 0.87 7.54 11.56
CA TYR A 33 -0.17 6.57 11.21
C TYR A 33 -0.72 5.78 12.40
N ALA A 34 -0.21 5.96 13.62
CA ALA A 34 -0.78 5.38 14.83
C ALA A 34 -2.23 5.82 15.06
N ASP A 35 -3.02 5.00 15.77
CA ASP A 35 -4.37 5.37 16.18
C ASP A 35 -4.39 6.63 17.06
N GLY A 36 -5.46 7.41 16.94
CA GLY A 36 -5.69 8.62 17.73
C GLY A 36 -7.13 9.08 17.58
N ILE A 37 -7.36 10.41 17.51
CA ILE A 37 -8.70 10.96 17.23
C ILE A 37 -9.27 10.38 15.93
N PHE A 38 -8.44 10.31 14.89
CA PHE A 38 -8.74 9.53 13.70
C PHE A 38 -8.14 8.14 13.83
N PRO A 39 -8.91 7.08 13.54
CA PRO A 39 -8.39 5.72 13.44
C PRO A 39 -7.26 5.62 12.39
N ALA A 40 -6.31 4.73 12.62
CA ALA A 40 -5.17 4.49 11.74
C ALA A 40 -5.61 4.20 10.29
N LYS A 41 -6.70 3.42 10.13
CA LYS A 41 -7.26 3.07 8.81
C LYS A 41 -7.65 4.31 8.00
N VAL A 42 -8.19 5.34 8.65
CA VAL A 42 -8.59 6.59 7.98
C VAL A 42 -7.35 7.33 7.49
N LYS A 43 -6.32 7.43 8.33
CA LYS A 43 -5.05 8.08 7.97
C LYS A 43 -4.34 7.37 6.80
N VAL A 44 -4.35 6.03 6.80
CA VAL A 44 -3.80 5.22 5.72
C VAL A 44 -4.58 5.37 4.42
N LEU A 45 -5.92 5.40 4.48
CA LEU A 45 -6.78 5.68 3.33
C LEU A 45 -6.51 7.07 2.75
N THR A 46 -6.34 8.10 3.59
CA THR A 46 -5.94 9.44 3.14
C THR A 46 -4.56 9.42 2.47
N ALA A 47 -3.58 8.71 3.05
CA ALA A 47 -2.26 8.57 2.45
C ALA A 47 -2.28 7.84 1.10
N LEU A 48 -3.15 6.83 0.96
CA LEU A 48 -3.39 6.15 -0.32
C LEU A 48 -4.00 7.09 -1.37
N ALA A 49 -4.99 7.90 -0.98
CA ALA A 49 -5.58 8.90 -1.88
C ALA A 49 -4.52 9.90 -2.38
N ILE A 50 -3.70 10.44 -1.47
CA ILE A 50 -2.59 11.34 -1.82
C ILE A 50 -1.59 10.64 -2.74
N SER A 51 -1.19 9.41 -2.39
CA SER A 51 -0.25 8.59 -3.18
C SER A 51 -0.73 8.35 -4.60
N THR A 52 -2.04 8.14 -4.76
CA THR A 52 -2.71 7.96 -6.04
C THR A 52 -2.65 9.25 -6.87
N ILE A 53 -2.95 10.40 -6.26
CA ILE A 53 -2.95 11.71 -6.95
C ILE A 53 -1.54 12.14 -7.37
N ILE A 54 -0.53 11.92 -6.51
CA ILE A 54 0.88 12.21 -6.84
C ILE A 54 1.50 11.13 -7.74
N LYS A 55 0.75 10.07 -8.08
CA LYS A 55 1.16 9.01 -9.02
C LYS A 55 2.39 8.23 -8.55
N CYS A 56 2.52 8.02 -7.24
CA CYS A 56 3.61 7.26 -6.65
C CYS A 56 3.25 5.77 -6.58
N GLU A 57 3.65 4.99 -7.59
CA GLU A 57 3.41 3.54 -7.63
C GLU A 57 3.90 2.75 -6.40
N PRO A 58 5.14 2.92 -5.90
CA PRO A 58 5.57 2.20 -4.70
C PRO A 58 4.78 2.63 -3.46
N CYS A 59 4.39 3.90 -3.37
CA CYS A 59 3.56 4.39 -2.27
C CYS A 59 2.15 3.78 -2.32
N VAL A 60 1.52 3.73 -3.51
CA VAL A 60 0.21 3.09 -3.70
C VAL A 60 0.27 1.64 -3.25
N ARG A 61 1.30 0.89 -3.64
CA ARG A 61 1.48 -0.50 -3.19
C ARG A 61 1.57 -0.62 -1.68
N MET A 62 2.46 0.15 -1.06
CA MET A 62 2.66 0.12 0.39
C MET A 62 1.39 0.49 1.17
N TYR A 63 0.64 1.51 0.73
CA TYR A 63 -0.56 1.93 1.44
C TYR A 63 -1.78 1.04 1.18
N VAL A 64 -1.87 0.36 0.03
CA VAL A 64 -2.86 -0.72 -0.18
C VAL A 64 -2.59 -1.88 0.77
N GLU A 65 -1.33 -2.31 0.91
CA GLU A 65 -0.96 -3.38 1.83
C GLU A 65 -1.28 -3.01 3.29
N LYS A 66 -0.96 -1.79 3.70
CA LYS A 66 -1.32 -1.27 5.03
C LYS A 66 -2.83 -1.18 5.24
N ALA A 67 -3.59 -0.75 4.23
CA ALA A 67 -5.05 -0.68 4.31
C ALA A 67 -5.65 -2.07 4.54
N ILE A 68 -5.21 -3.08 3.79
CA ILE A 68 -5.63 -4.48 3.96
C ILE A 68 -5.26 -5.01 5.36
N ALA A 69 -4.06 -4.69 5.84
CA ALA A 69 -3.61 -5.10 7.18
C ALA A 69 -4.47 -4.47 8.30
N LEU A 70 -4.97 -3.25 8.09
CA LEU A 70 -5.87 -2.55 9.01
C LEU A 70 -7.34 -2.93 8.85
N GLY A 71 -7.67 -3.90 7.99
CA GLY A 71 -9.04 -4.39 7.80
C GLY A 71 -9.95 -3.41 7.07
N VAL A 72 -9.38 -2.50 6.27
CA VAL A 72 -10.16 -1.62 5.40
C VAL A 72 -11.07 -2.46 4.50
N THR A 73 -12.36 -2.14 4.49
CA THR A 73 -13.31 -2.86 3.65
C THR A 73 -13.25 -2.38 2.20
N ARG A 74 -13.85 -3.17 1.30
CA ARG A 74 -13.95 -2.80 -0.11
C ARG A 74 -14.73 -1.50 -0.29
N GLU A 75 -15.77 -1.30 0.50
CA GLU A 75 -16.63 -0.11 0.49
C GLU A 75 -15.85 1.14 0.93
N GLU A 76 -15.11 1.04 2.04
CA GLU A 76 -14.25 2.13 2.54
C GLU A 76 -13.17 2.50 1.51
N MET A 77 -12.57 1.49 0.86
CA MET A 77 -11.59 1.69 -0.20
C MET A 77 -12.19 2.45 -1.39
N VAL A 78 -13.35 2.02 -1.88
CA VAL A 78 -14.04 2.66 -3.02
C VAL A 78 -14.47 4.08 -2.67
N GLU A 79 -15.00 4.32 -1.47
CA GLU A 79 -15.42 5.65 -1.03
C GLU A 79 -14.24 6.64 -1.03
N MET A 80 -13.08 6.23 -0.47
CA MET A 80 -11.89 7.08 -0.48
C MET A 80 -11.32 7.29 -1.88
N LEU A 81 -11.33 6.25 -2.72
CA LEU A 81 -10.86 6.33 -4.11
C LEU A 81 -11.73 7.25 -4.97
N ASN A 82 -13.04 7.34 -4.69
CA ASN A 82 -13.92 8.32 -5.35
C ASN A 82 -13.50 9.76 -5.03
N VAL A 83 -13.09 10.04 -3.79
CA VAL A 83 -12.53 11.35 -3.40
C VAL A 83 -11.24 11.63 -4.18
N ALA A 84 -10.34 10.65 -4.26
CA ALA A 84 -9.10 10.79 -5.03
C ALA A 84 -9.36 11.03 -6.54
N MET A 85 -10.35 10.35 -7.10
CA MET A 85 -10.78 10.51 -8.49
C MET A 85 -11.34 11.92 -8.75
N ALA A 86 -12.23 12.40 -7.87
CA ALA A 86 -12.82 13.73 -7.97
C ALA A 86 -11.74 14.83 -7.95
N MET A 87 -10.73 14.68 -7.09
CA MET A 87 -9.63 15.65 -6.98
C MET A 87 -8.61 15.53 -8.12
N GLY A 88 -8.40 14.32 -8.65
CA GLY A 88 -7.38 14.05 -9.67
C GLY A 88 -7.87 14.16 -11.13
N GLY A 89 -9.17 14.25 -11.36
CA GLY A 89 -9.77 14.27 -12.70
C GLY A 89 -9.44 13.03 -13.53
N CYS A 90 -9.42 13.15 -14.86
CA CYS A 90 -9.14 12.04 -15.77
C CYS A 90 -7.80 11.32 -15.50
N PRO A 91 -6.67 12.01 -15.23
CA PRO A 91 -5.45 11.34 -14.80
C PRO A 91 -5.58 10.64 -13.45
N GLY A 92 -6.37 11.19 -12.52
CA GLY A 92 -6.69 10.58 -11.24
C GLY A 92 -7.48 9.28 -11.38
N GLU A 93 -8.46 9.25 -12.29
CA GLU A 93 -9.26 8.05 -12.59
C GLU A 93 -8.40 6.84 -12.97
N ALA A 94 -7.42 7.02 -13.87
CA ALA A 94 -6.51 5.95 -14.27
C ALA A 94 -5.70 5.40 -13.08
N TRP A 95 -5.24 6.27 -12.20
CA TRP A 95 -4.47 5.88 -11.01
C TRP A 95 -5.33 5.25 -9.92
N VAL A 96 -6.55 5.75 -9.74
CA VAL A 96 -7.56 5.14 -8.86
C VAL A 96 -7.87 3.72 -9.31
N HIS A 97 -8.07 3.50 -10.61
CA HIS A 97 -8.29 2.16 -11.16
C HIS A 97 -7.11 1.23 -10.84
N LYS A 98 -5.87 1.71 -11.00
CA LYS A 98 -4.66 0.94 -10.65
C LYS A 98 -4.60 0.60 -9.16
N ALA A 99 -4.95 1.52 -8.28
CA ALA A 99 -4.99 1.28 -6.83
C ALA A 99 -6.05 0.23 -6.46
N LEU A 100 -7.25 0.32 -7.04
CA LEU A 100 -8.32 -0.65 -6.83
C LEU A 100 -7.95 -2.06 -7.33
N LEU A 101 -7.40 -2.17 -8.54
CA LEU A 101 -6.92 -3.45 -9.07
C LEU A 101 -5.87 -4.09 -8.17
N LEU A 102 -4.96 -3.28 -7.62
CA LEU A 102 -3.95 -3.76 -6.69
C LEU A 102 -4.58 -4.30 -5.41
N TYR A 103 -5.52 -3.55 -4.82
CA TYR A 103 -6.26 -3.99 -3.63
C TYR A 103 -6.98 -5.32 -3.86
N GLU A 104 -7.77 -5.42 -4.93
CA GLU A 104 -8.50 -6.64 -5.27
C GLU A 104 -7.55 -7.83 -5.46
N SER A 105 -6.44 -7.62 -6.18
CA SER A 105 -5.45 -8.68 -6.41
C SER A 105 -4.80 -9.18 -5.11
N GLN A 106 -4.57 -8.29 -4.15
CA GLN A 106 -3.96 -8.65 -2.86
C GLN A 106 -4.94 -9.33 -1.93
N VAL A 107 -6.21 -8.88 -1.89
CA VAL A 107 -7.28 -9.56 -1.16
C VAL A 107 -7.48 -10.98 -1.72
N GLN A 108 -7.57 -11.14 -3.04
CA GLN A 108 -7.71 -12.46 -3.67
C GLN A 108 -6.51 -13.37 -3.37
N ARG A 109 -5.28 -12.85 -3.44
CA ARG A 109 -4.09 -13.63 -3.06
C ARG A 109 -4.15 -14.09 -1.60
N ARG A 110 -4.58 -13.23 -0.69
CA ARG A 110 -4.72 -13.58 0.73
C ARG A 110 -5.81 -14.62 0.98
N LEU A 111 -6.92 -14.56 0.24
CA LEU A 111 -7.96 -15.58 0.28
C LEU A 111 -7.46 -16.93 -0.28
N ALA A 112 -6.68 -16.89 -1.36
CA ALA A 112 -6.10 -18.09 -1.96
C ALA A 112 -5.11 -18.78 -1.00
N THR A 113 -4.28 -18.03 -0.26
CA THR A 113 -3.37 -18.60 0.74
C THR A 113 -4.12 -19.21 1.93
N VAL A 114 -5.18 -18.55 2.42
CA VAL A 114 -5.98 -19.10 3.52
C VAL A 114 -6.72 -20.37 3.09
N SER A 115 -7.25 -20.41 1.86
CA SER A 115 -7.94 -21.58 1.31
C SER A 115 -6.99 -22.77 1.13
N SER A 116 -5.75 -22.54 0.66
CA SER A 116 -4.76 -23.61 0.54
C SER A 116 -4.33 -24.18 1.89
N ASP A 117 -4.23 -23.33 2.92
CA ASP A 117 -3.81 -23.75 4.26
C ASP A 117 -4.94 -24.45 5.04
N ALA A 118 -6.20 -24.18 4.68
CA ALA A 118 -7.38 -24.78 5.31
C ALA A 118 -7.77 -26.16 4.76
N CYS A 119 -7.18 -26.58 3.63
CA CYS A 119 -7.60 -27.80 2.93
C CYS A 119 -7.06 -29.11 3.55
N CYS A 120 -6.20 -29.02 4.58
CA CYS A 120 -5.59 -30.16 5.25
C CYS A 120 -5.93 -30.29 6.75
N ALA A 121 -7.00 -29.62 7.23
CA ALA A 121 -7.49 -29.72 8.61
C ALA A 121 -8.64 -30.74 8.75
#